data_AF-A0A0W0R5E6-F1
#
_entry.id   AF-A0A0W0R5E6-F1
#
_cell.length_a   1.000
_cell.length_b   1.000
_cell.length_c   1.000
_cell.angle_alpha   90.00
_cell.angle_beta   90.00
_cell.angle_gamma   90.00
#
_symmetry.space_group_name_H-M   'P 1'
#
loop_
_entity.id
_entity.type
_entity.pdbx_description
1 polymer ?
#
loop_
_entity_poly.entity_id
_entity_poly.type
_entity_poly.pdbx_seq_one_letter_code
_entity_poly.pdbx_strand_id
1 'polypeptide(L)'
;MPDFVYDLMERRSRNKTSEFVFPAESKTGYIYEPKKAVNRVVELSRVPFTLHDLRRTFATIADSLDLPAYALKRLLNHKMNSDVTAGVYHEGC
;
A
#
# COMPACT_ATOMS: atom_id res chain seq x y z
N MET A 1 1.18 7.35 -11.48
CA MET A 1 0.52 6.26 -10.73
C MET A 1 0.53 5.04 -11.65
N PRO A 2 0.76 3.80 -11.19
CA PRO A 2 0.78 2.65 -12.10
C PRO A 2 -0.58 2.51 -12.81
N ASP A 3 -0.58 2.26 -14.11
CA ASP A 3 -1.81 2.18 -14.94
C ASP A 3 -2.81 1.18 -14.38
N PHE A 4 -2.32 0.02 -13.90
CA PHE A 4 -3.16 -0.97 -13.24
C PHE A 4 -3.96 -0.42 -12.05
N VAL A 5 -3.32 0.41 -11.21
CA VAL A 5 -4.00 0.98 -10.03
C VAL A 5 -5.00 2.04 -10.47
N TYR A 6 -4.65 2.84 -11.48
CA TYR A 6 -5.58 3.80 -12.07
C TYR A 6 -6.82 3.10 -12.64
N ASP A 7 -6.64 2.09 -13.48
CA ASP A 7 -7.73 1.31 -14.08
C ASP A 7 -8.58 0.58 -13.04
N LEU A 8 -7.95 0.08 -11.96
CA LEU A 8 -8.65 -0.53 -10.85
C LEU A 8 -9.54 0.49 -10.13
N MET A 9 -9.02 1.69 -9.86
CA MET A 9 -9.76 2.75 -9.19
C MET A 9 -10.85 3.34 -10.08
N GLU A 10 -10.59 3.47 -11.38
CA GLU A 10 -11.58 3.92 -12.35
C GLU A 10 -12.76 2.94 -12.43
N ARG A 11 -12.49 1.63 -12.56
CA ARG A 11 -13.54 0.59 -12.54
C ARG A 11 -14.38 0.63 -11.27
N ARG A 12 -13.77 0.89 -10.11
CA ARG A 12 -14.49 1.06 -8.84
C ARG A 12 -15.31 2.35 -8.81
N SER A 13 -14.77 3.44 -9.34
CA SER A 13 -15.44 4.73 -9.43
C SER A 13 -16.68 4.68 -10.32
N ARG A 14 -16.60 4.00 -11.47
CA ARG A 14 -17.75 3.79 -12.37
C ARG A 14 -18.88 2.97 -11.72
N ASN A 15 -18.54 2.05 -10.83
CA ASN A 15 -19.50 1.21 -10.10
C ASN A 15 -19.71 1.68 -8.65
N LYS A 16 -19.52 2.98 -8.39
CA LYS A 16 -19.57 3.54 -7.04
C LYS A 16 -20.99 3.45 -6.47
N THR A 17 -21.13 2.68 -5.39
CA THR A 17 -22.39 2.54 -4.63
C THR A 17 -22.37 3.26 -3.28
N SER A 18 -21.19 3.71 -2.83
CA SER A 18 -21.02 4.49 -1.60
C SER A 18 -19.88 5.49 -1.74
N GLU A 19 -19.70 6.38 -0.76
CA GLU A 19 -18.58 7.32 -0.72
C GLU A 19 -17.20 6.63 -0.60
N PHE A 20 -17.18 5.43 -0.04
CA PHE A 20 -15.94 4.70 0.26
C PHE A 20 -15.49 3.81 -0.90
N VAL A 21 -14.17 3.73 -1.12
CA VAL A 21 -13.57 2.85 -2.15
C VAL A 21 -13.87 1.36 -1.88
N PHE A 22 -14.05 1.01 -0.61
CA PHE A 22 -14.39 -0.33 -0.14
C PHE A 22 -15.65 -0.28 0.75
N PRO A 23 -16.86 -0.29 0.14
CA PRO A 23 -18.10 -0.35 0.89
C PRO A 23 -18.19 -1.67 1.68
N ALA A 24 -18.85 -1.62 2.83
CA ALA A 24 -19.26 -2.82 3.54
C ALA A 24 -20.66 -2.63 4.11
N GLU A 25 -21.41 -3.72 4.21
CA GLU A 25 -22.69 -3.76 4.92
C GLU A 25 -22.44 -3.78 6.44
N SER A 26 -22.00 -2.63 6.94
CA SER A 26 -21.68 -2.39 8.35
C SER A 26 -22.35 -1.09 8.79
N LYS A 27 -22.49 -0.87 10.11
CA LYS A 27 -23.04 0.39 10.66
C LYS A 27 -22.26 1.63 10.19
N THR A 28 -21.00 1.47 9.81
CA THR A 28 -20.13 2.55 9.34
C THR A 28 -20.16 2.72 7.82
N GLY A 29 -20.72 1.77 7.06
CA GLY A 29 -20.79 1.81 5.60
C GLY A 29 -19.48 1.46 4.87
N TYR A 30 -18.43 1.07 5.60
CA TYR A 30 -17.12 0.70 5.04
C TYR A 30 -16.48 -0.48 5.79
N ILE A 31 -15.47 -1.09 5.14
CA ILE A 31 -14.72 -2.21 5.73
C ILE A 31 -13.96 -1.71 6.97
N TYR A 32 -14.44 -2.11 8.14
CA TYR A 32 -13.74 -1.89 9.41
C TYR A 32 -12.75 -3.01 9.72
N GLU A 33 -13.18 -4.27 9.54
CA GLU A 33 -12.34 -5.44 9.81
C GLU A 33 -12.08 -6.27 8.53
N PRO A 34 -10.85 -6.25 8.00
CA PRO A 34 -10.51 -6.92 6.75
C PRO A 34 -10.30 -8.44 6.89
N LYS A 35 -10.42 -9.01 8.09
CA LYS A 35 -10.14 -10.44 8.36
C LYS A 35 -10.93 -11.38 7.45
N LYS A 36 -12.21 -11.08 7.16
CA LYS A 36 -13.03 -11.90 6.25
C LYS A 36 -12.42 -11.98 4.85
N ALA A 37 -11.96 -10.84 4.32
CA ALA A 37 -11.32 -10.79 3.01
C ALA A 37 -9.97 -11.51 3.02
N VAL A 38 -9.15 -11.30 4.05
CA VAL A 38 -7.86 -12.01 4.21
C VAL A 38 -8.08 -13.52 4.28
N ASN A 39 -8.98 -14.00 5.14
CA ASN A 39 -9.28 -15.42 5.28
C ASN A 39 -9.75 -16.02 3.95
N ARG A 40 -10.58 -15.30 3.20
CA ARG A 40 -11.03 -15.77 1.89
C ARG A 40 -9.89 -15.89 0.89
N VAL A 41 -8.95 -14.94 0.88
CA VAL A 41 -7.76 -15.03 0.03
C VAL A 41 -6.86 -16.19 0.47
N VAL A 42 -6.64 -16.37 1.78
CA VAL A 42 -5.86 -17.49 2.33
C VAL A 42 -6.47 -18.83 1.96
N GLU A 43 -7.80 -18.97 2.01
CA GLU A 43 -8.50 -20.19 1.61
C GLU A 43 -8.29 -20.50 0.12
N LEU A 44 -8.37 -19.48 -0.74
CA LEU A 44 -8.21 -19.63 -2.19
C LEU A 44 -6.76 -19.85 -2.60
N SER A 45 -5.82 -19.12 -2.01
CA SER A 45 -4.39 -19.18 -2.35
C SER A 45 -3.66 -20.31 -1.61
N ARG A 46 -4.21 -20.79 -0.49
CA ARG A 46 -3.57 -21.68 0.49
C ARG A 46 -2.28 -21.12 1.10
N VAL A 47 -2.06 -19.81 0.96
CA VAL A 47 -0.91 -19.12 1.53
C VAL A 47 -1.40 -18.31 2.74
N PRO A 48 -1.00 -18.67 3.97
CA PRO A 48 -1.32 -17.87 5.15
C PRO A 48 -0.49 -16.58 5.13
N PHE A 49 -1.14 -15.44 5.31
CA PHE A 49 -0.48 -14.14 5.41
C PHE A 49 -1.32 -13.17 6.24
N THR A 50 -0.68 -12.10 6.69
CA THR A 50 -1.31 -10.95 7.35
C THR A 50 -1.21 -9.71 6.47
N LEU A 51 -2.00 -8.67 6.74
CA LEU A 51 -1.88 -7.40 6.02
C LEU A 51 -0.50 -6.74 6.17
N HIS A 52 0.20 -7.01 7.28
CA HIS A 52 1.57 -6.53 7.48
C HIS A 52 2.55 -7.20 6.50
N ASP A 53 2.32 -8.47 6.16
CA ASP A 53 3.14 -9.18 5.18
C ASP A 53 2.97 -8.58 3.80
N LEU A 54 1.76 -8.14 3.43
CA LEU A 54 1.54 -7.42 2.16
C LEU A 54 2.38 -6.13 2.07
N ARG A 55 2.43 -5.36 3.16
CA ARG A 55 3.25 -4.14 3.24
C ARG A 55 4.75 -4.46 3.14
N ARG A 56 5.20 -5.53 3.81
CA ARG A 56 6.60 -5.98 3.74
C ARG A 56 6.97 -6.43 2.33
N THR A 57 6.12 -7.24 1.70
CA THR A 57 6.31 -7.68 0.31
C THR A 57 6.39 -6.50 -0.65
N PHE A 58 5.51 -5.49 -0.50
CA PHE A 58 5.61 -4.27 -1.30
C PHE A 58 6.96 -3.56 -1.12
N ALA A 59 7.43 -3.43 0.13
CA ALA A 59 8.72 -2.81 0.42
C ALA A 59 9.89 -3.59 -0.20
N THR A 60 9.92 -4.92 -0.05
CA THR A 60 10.95 -5.79 -0.62
C THR A 60 10.97 -5.75 -2.15
N ILE A 61 9.81 -5.77 -2.81
CA ILE A 61 9.74 -5.67 -4.27
C ILE A 61 10.20 -4.29 -4.73
N ALA A 62 9.75 -3.23 -4.07
CA ALA A 62 10.16 -1.87 -4.40
C ALA A 62 11.68 -1.64 -4.25
N ASP A 63 12.28 -2.22 -3.21
CA ASP A 63 13.74 -2.19 -2.97
C ASP A 63 14.48 -2.96 -4.08
N SER A 64 13.98 -4.13 -4.48
CA SER A 64 14.55 -4.91 -5.60
C SER A 64 14.47 -4.23 -6.98
N LEU A 65 13.57 -3.25 -7.14
CA LEU A 65 13.41 -2.45 -8.35
C LEU A 65 14.26 -1.16 -8.32
N ASP A 66 15.12 -1.01 -7.30
CA ASP A 66 16.02 0.13 -7.09
C ASP A 66 15.26 1.47 -7.06
N LEU A 67 14.04 1.45 -6.50
CA LEU A 67 13.25 2.66 -6.34
C LEU A 67 13.94 3.58 -5.32
N PRO A 68 14.06 4.89 -5.59
CA PRO A 68 14.75 5.80 -4.70
C PRO A 68 14.13 5.75 -3.29
N ALA A 69 14.96 5.52 -2.28
CA ALA A 69 14.55 5.28 -0.90
C ALA A 69 13.58 6.35 -0.36
N TYR A 70 13.73 7.59 -0.83
CA TYR A 70 12.81 8.68 -0.53
C TYR A 70 11.37 8.41 -1.02
N ALA A 71 11.21 7.96 -2.27
CA ALA A 71 9.91 7.62 -2.83
C ALA A 71 9.29 6.41 -2.12
N LEU A 72 10.10 5.39 -1.79
CA LEU A 72 9.64 4.21 -1.07
C LEU A 72 9.14 4.55 0.35
N LYS A 73 9.89 5.36 1.11
CA LYS A 73 9.49 5.83 2.45
C LYS A 73 8.17 6.60 2.41
N ARG A 74 7.95 7.42 1.38
CA ARG A 74 6.70 8.17 1.14
C ARG A 74 5.53 7.25 0.79
N LEU A 75 5.72 6.26 -0.09
CA LEU A 75 4.68 5.31 -0.49
C LEU A 75 4.22 4.41 0.65
N LEU A 76 5.15 4.02 1.53
CA LEU A 76 4.85 3.26 2.72
C LEU A 76 4.26 4.12 3.85
N ASN A 77 4.23 5.45 3.71
CA ASN A 77 3.84 6.38 4.78
C ASN A 77 4.63 6.13 6.08
N HIS A 78 5.93 5.82 5.98
CA HIS A 78 6.81 5.73 7.14
C HIS A 78 7.16 7.15 7.62
N LYS A 79 7.07 7.39 8.93
CA LYS A 79 7.40 8.69 9.55
C LYS A 79 8.87 9.04 9.26
N MET A 80 9.12 10.21 8.66
CA MET A 80 10.46 10.78 8.45
C MET A 80 11.04 11.33 9.77
N ASN A 81 10.96 10.59 10.87
CA ASN A 81 11.57 11.04 12.11
C ASN A 81 13.09 10.87 11.98
N SER A 82 13.75 11.95 11.57
CA SER A 82 15.19 12.21 11.66
C SER A 82 16.11 11.11 11.13
N ASP A 83 16.34 11.08 9.81
CA ASP A 83 17.65 10.67 9.29
C ASP A 83 18.54 11.91 9.24
N VAL A 84 19.35 12.11 10.28
CA VAL A 84 20.49 13.03 10.30
C VAL A 84 21.67 12.42 9.54
N THR A 85 21.51 12.22 8.23
CA THR A 85 22.59 11.84 7.30
C THR A 85 22.28 12.33 5.89
N ALA A 86 21.79 13.57 5.80
CA ALA A 86 21.68 14.33 4.55
C ALA A 86 22.73 15.46 4.48
N GLY A 87 23.91 15.23 5.06
CA GLY A 87 25.15 15.92 4.74
C GLY A 87 26.21 14.82 4.64
N VAL A 88 26.96 14.65 3.57
CA VAL A 88 27.82 15.64 2.92
C VAL A 88 27.91 15.29 1.42
N TYR A 89 27.31 16.11 0.55
CA TYR A 89 27.86 16.34 -0.78
C TYR A 89 28.36 17.78 -0.77
N HIS A 90 29.60 17.97 -0.33
CA HIS A 90 30.34 19.19 -0.64
C HIS A 90 31.10 18.89 -1.94
N GLU A 91 30.54 19.34 -3.05
CA GLU A 91 31.33 19.59 -4.25
C GLU A 91 32.22 20.80 -3.97
N GLY A 92 33.52 20.63 -4.19
CA GLY A 92 34.50 21.70 -3.98
C GLY A 92 35.96 21.24 -4.09
N CYS A 93 36.39 20.81 -5.27
CA CYS A 93 37.55 21.34 -6.03
C CYS A 93 37.88 20.43 -7.22
#